data_AF-A0A068RUZ8-F1
#
_entry.id   AF-A0A068RUZ8-F1
#
_cell.length_a   1.000
_cell.length_b   1.000
_cell.length_c   1.000
_cell.angle_alpha   90.00
_cell.angle_beta   90.00
_cell.angle_gamma   90.00
#
_symmetry.space_group_name_H-M   'P 1'
#
loop_
_entity.id
_entity.type
_entity.pdbx_description
1 polymer ?
#
loop_
_entity_poly.entity_id
_entity_poly.type
_entity_poly.pdbx_seq_one_letter_code
_entity_poly.pdbx_strand_id
1 'polypeptide(L)'
;MPVAVELLDTISPQYLAELISWGAIGARTTESQLHRELASGSSFPVGFKNGTDGNLTIAMDGIRAAAVSHHFLGITRQGTTAITHTLGNPDCHVILRGGNRGPNYSASDIQEARRQLEKTKLTPNIMVDCSHGNSNKDHRNQPKVAQCLADQISKGEDAIMGLMLESHINAGKQNVPEDGAVALKYGVSITDGCIDWDTTEDVLDMMAKAVRARRTFKQYH
;
A
#
# COMPACT_ATOMS: atom_id res chain seq x y z
N MET A 1 -14.04 2.60 -12.22
CA MET A 1 -12.64 2.53 -11.71
C MET A 1 -12.70 1.86 -10.34
N PRO A 2 -11.93 0.79 -10.08
CA PRO A 2 -11.79 0.23 -8.73
C PRO A 2 -11.22 1.27 -7.76
N VAL A 3 -11.56 1.17 -6.47
CA VAL A 3 -11.10 2.11 -5.43
C VAL A 3 -10.32 1.38 -4.35
N ALA A 4 -9.22 2.00 -3.94
CA ALA A 4 -8.36 1.57 -2.84
C ALA A 4 -8.51 2.54 -1.66
N VAL A 5 -8.57 2.03 -0.43
CA VAL A 5 -8.78 2.85 0.78
C VAL A 5 -7.89 2.35 1.92
N GLU A 6 -7.38 3.27 2.74
CA GLU A 6 -6.75 2.90 4.02
C GLU A 6 -7.83 2.63 5.08
N LEU A 7 -7.73 1.50 5.78
CA LEU A 7 -8.65 1.14 6.87
C LEU A 7 -8.09 1.72 8.17
N LEU A 8 -8.51 2.95 8.51
CA LEU A 8 -8.02 3.69 9.68
C LEU A 8 -8.71 3.30 10.99
N ASP A 9 -9.94 2.82 10.92
CA ASP A 9 -10.75 2.47 12.08
C ASP A 9 -11.64 1.26 11.78
N THR A 10 -12.26 0.69 12.83
CA THR A 10 -13.05 -0.54 12.75
C THR A 10 -14.54 -0.32 12.49
N ILE A 11 -14.97 0.93 12.31
CA ILE A 11 -16.37 1.34 12.16
C ILE A 11 -16.65 1.79 10.73
N SER A 12 -15.85 2.71 10.19
CA SER A 12 -16.03 3.28 8.83
C SER A 12 -16.09 2.24 7.71
N PRO A 13 -15.38 1.08 7.77
CA PRO A 13 -15.50 0.07 6.72
C PRO A 13 -16.92 -0.49 6.58
N GLN A 14 -17.73 -0.51 7.64
CA GLN A 14 -19.12 -0.99 7.55
C GLN A 14 -20.01 -0.15 6.62
N TYR A 15 -19.62 1.11 6.37
CA TYR A 15 -20.34 2.04 5.51
C TYR A 15 -19.86 2.03 4.05
N LEU A 16 -18.62 1.60 3.81
CA LEU A 16 -17.95 1.78 2.51
C LEU A 16 -17.40 0.48 1.90
N ALA A 17 -17.29 -0.61 2.66
CA ALA A 17 -16.58 -1.82 2.24
C ALA A 17 -17.11 -2.43 0.94
N GLU A 18 -18.40 -2.28 0.64
CA GLU A 18 -19.01 -2.76 -0.61
C GLU A 18 -18.56 -2.01 -1.88
N LEU A 19 -17.85 -0.89 -1.72
CA LEU A 19 -17.27 -0.10 -2.80
C LEU A 19 -15.74 -0.20 -2.88
N ILE A 20 -15.10 -0.91 -1.94
CA ILE A 20 -13.65 -1.02 -1.84
C ILE A 20 -13.18 -2.29 -2.57
N SER A 21 -12.20 -2.14 -3.45
CA SER A 21 -11.60 -3.26 -4.18
C SER A 21 -10.26 -3.72 -3.58
N TRP A 22 -9.63 -2.88 -2.75
CA TRP A 22 -8.36 -3.16 -2.08
C TRP A 22 -8.21 -2.25 -0.85
N GLY A 23 -7.67 -2.80 0.24
CA GLY A 23 -7.45 -2.08 1.49
C GLY A 23 -5.97 -1.95 1.87
N ALA A 24 -5.60 -0.89 2.59
CA ALA A 24 -4.31 -0.79 3.28
C ALA A 24 -4.49 -0.69 4.81
N ILE A 25 -3.63 -1.37 5.56
CA ILE A 25 -3.37 -1.07 6.97
C ILE A 25 -2.13 -0.19 7.07
N GLY A 26 -2.33 1.02 7.61
CA GLY A 26 -1.28 2.01 7.83
C GLY A 26 -0.16 1.52 8.74
N ALA A 27 1.04 2.05 8.55
CA ALA A 27 2.24 1.60 9.27
C ALA A 27 2.21 1.83 10.79
N ARG A 28 1.28 2.67 11.29
CA ARG A 28 1.06 2.90 12.73
C ARG A 28 0.00 1.98 13.33
N THR A 29 -0.78 1.32 12.48
CA THR A 29 -1.85 0.40 12.88
C THR A 29 -1.57 -1.05 12.48
N THR A 30 -0.46 -1.32 11.78
CA THR A 30 -0.01 -2.68 11.44
C THR A 30 0.22 -3.59 12.67
N GLU A 31 0.66 -3.02 13.79
CA GLU A 31 0.78 -3.74 15.08
C GLU A 31 -0.53 -3.84 15.87
N SER A 32 -1.57 -3.09 15.46
CA SER A 32 -2.85 -3.08 16.16
C SER A 32 -3.61 -4.37 15.92
N GLN A 33 -3.88 -5.10 17.00
CA GLN A 33 -4.69 -6.32 16.94
C GLN A 33 -6.08 -6.06 16.34
N LEU A 34 -6.71 -4.92 16.67
CA LEU A 34 -8.01 -4.52 16.12
C LEU A 34 -8.00 -4.41 14.59
N HIS A 35 -6.90 -3.93 14.01
CA HIS A 35 -6.78 -3.79 12.55
C HIS A 35 -6.47 -5.12 11.87
N ARG A 36 -5.77 -6.03 12.55
CA ARG A 36 -5.52 -7.39 12.06
C ARG A 36 -6.83 -8.20 12.04
N GLU A 37 -7.64 -8.06 13.08
CA GLU A 37 -9.00 -8.61 13.17
C GLU A 37 -9.90 -8.05 12.07
N LEU A 38 -9.88 -6.72 11.86
CA LEU A 38 -10.63 -6.09 10.76
C LEU A 38 -10.21 -6.62 9.39
N ALA A 39 -8.90 -6.72 9.12
CA ALA A 39 -8.37 -7.24 7.87
C ALA A 39 -8.80 -8.70 7.63
N SER A 40 -8.88 -9.52 8.69
CA SER A 40 -9.34 -10.92 8.61
C SER A 40 -10.79 -11.08 8.16
N GLY A 41 -11.63 -10.04 8.35
CA GLY A 41 -13.02 -10.01 7.93
C GLY A 41 -13.29 -9.21 6.66
N SER A 42 -12.26 -8.62 6.05
CA SER A 42 -12.41 -7.82 4.85
C SER A 42 -12.70 -8.70 3.63
N SER A 43 -13.64 -8.29 2.78
CA SER A 43 -14.04 -9.02 1.57
C SER A 43 -13.19 -8.70 0.34
N PHE A 44 -12.00 -8.12 0.55
CA PHE A 44 -11.06 -7.68 -0.47
C PHE A 44 -9.62 -7.86 0.03
N PRO A 45 -8.61 -7.87 -0.88
CA PRO A 45 -7.21 -7.97 -0.50
C PRO A 45 -6.76 -6.80 0.38
N VAL A 46 -5.86 -7.08 1.34
CA VAL A 46 -5.35 -6.07 2.28
C VAL A 46 -3.83 -6.03 2.29
N GLY A 47 -3.25 -4.85 2.06
CA GLY A 47 -1.83 -4.60 2.16
C GLY A 47 -1.43 -4.09 3.55
N PHE A 48 -0.42 -4.68 4.17
CA PHE A 48 0.14 -4.23 5.46
C PHE A 48 1.44 -3.46 5.24
N LYS A 49 1.48 -2.17 5.59
CA LYS A 49 2.71 -1.37 5.52
C LYS A 49 3.75 -1.84 6.53
N ASN A 50 5.04 -1.84 6.16
CA ASN A 50 6.12 -2.03 7.13
C ASN A 50 6.11 -0.92 8.21
N GLY A 51 6.66 -1.22 9.38
CA GLY A 51 6.75 -0.29 10.51
C GLY A 51 7.47 1.02 10.15
N THR A 52 7.23 2.09 10.92
CA THR A 52 7.85 3.42 10.67
C THR A 52 9.38 3.41 10.72
N ASP A 53 9.98 2.42 11.36
CA ASP A 53 11.41 2.15 11.45
C ASP A 53 11.95 1.29 10.27
N GLY A 54 11.10 0.85 9.36
CA GLY A 54 11.44 -0.07 8.27
C GLY A 54 11.25 -1.55 8.61
N ASN A 55 10.71 -1.90 9.78
CA ASN A 55 10.57 -3.29 10.22
C ASN A 55 9.46 -4.01 9.44
N LEU A 56 9.85 -5.01 8.64
CA LEU A 56 8.95 -5.84 7.83
C LEU A 56 8.24 -6.92 8.65
N THR A 57 8.84 -7.37 9.76
CA THR A 57 8.28 -8.43 10.62
C THR A 57 6.88 -8.09 11.10
N ILE A 58 6.66 -6.83 11.47
CA ILE A 58 5.36 -6.31 11.90
C ILE A 58 4.27 -6.52 10.84
N ALA A 59 4.59 -6.29 9.57
CA ALA A 59 3.67 -6.51 8.47
C ALA A 59 3.43 -8.00 8.21
N MET A 60 4.46 -8.84 8.27
CA MET A 60 4.35 -10.30 8.15
C MET A 60 3.48 -10.90 9.27
N ASP A 61 3.62 -10.42 10.50
CA ASP A 61 2.79 -10.84 11.62
C ASP A 61 1.33 -10.38 11.44
N GLY A 62 1.12 -9.19 10.87
CA GLY A 62 -0.20 -8.71 10.48
C GLY A 62 -0.87 -9.61 9.45
N ILE A 63 -0.14 -10.01 8.40
CA ILE A 63 -0.61 -10.94 7.36
C ILE A 63 -0.99 -12.29 7.97
N ARG A 64 -0.12 -12.86 8.81
CA ARG A 64 -0.38 -14.15 9.46
C ARG A 64 -1.59 -14.11 10.38
N ALA A 65 -1.74 -13.03 11.14
CA ALA A 65 -2.91 -12.83 12.00
C ALA A 65 -4.18 -12.66 11.16
N ALA A 66 -4.14 -11.87 10.09
CA ALA A 66 -5.30 -11.66 9.23
C ALA A 66 -5.73 -12.94 8.48
N ALA A 67 -4.81 -13.87 8.21
CA ALA A 67 -5.07 -15.11 7.49
C ALA A 67 -5.90 -16.15 8.27
N VAL A 68 -6.16 -15.95 9.57
CA VAL A 68 -6.92 -16.89 10.41
C VAL A 68 -8.22 -16.26 10.93
N SER A 69 -9.12 -17.09 11.46
CA SER A 69 -10.39 -16.63 12.03
C SER A 69 -10.20 -15.88 13.35
N HIS A 70 -11.04 -14.87 13.57
CA HIS A 70 -11.10 -14.10 14.82
C HIS A 70 -12.52 -14.01 15.35
N HIS A 71 -12.63 -13.72 16.66
CA HIS A 71 -13.86 -13.33 17.32
C HIS A 71 -13.61 -12.01 18.06
N PHE A 72 -14.35 -10.95 17.72
CA PHE A 72 -14.13 -9.63 18.32
C PHE A 72 -15.43 -8.82 18.43
N LEU A 73 -15.43 -7.77 19.24
CA LEU A 73 -16.55 -6.84 19.36
C LEU A 73 -16.51 -5.86 18.18
N GLY A 74 -17.54 -5.89 17.36
CA GLY A 74 -17.72 -5.00 16.21
C GLY A 74 -19.10 -4.34 16.22
N ILE A 75 -19.40 -3.63 15.14
CA ILE A 75 -20.73 -3.05 14.91
C ILE A 75 -21.41 -3.75 13.72
N THR A 76 -22.72 -3.88 13.80
CA THR A 76 -23.55 -4.40 12.70
C THR A 76 -23.92 -3.29 11.71
N ARG A 77 -24.49 -3.66 10.56
CA ARG A 77 -25.06 -2.69 9.59
C ARG A 77 -26.20 -1.85 10.19
N GLN A 78 -26.83 -2.30 11.27
CA GLN A 78 -27.86 -1.56 12.00
C GLN A 78 -27.27 -0.61 13.06
N GLY A 79 -25.94 -0.51 13.17
CA GLY A 79 -25.26 0.36 14.14
C GLY A 79 -25.28 -0.17 15.57
N THR A 80 -25.58 -1.45 15.78
CA THR A 80 -25.56 -2.09 17.10
C THR A 80 -24.27 -2.87 17.33
N THR A 81 -23.80 -2.94 18.58
CA THR A 81 -22.63 -3.75 18.92
C THR A 81 -22.97 -5.24 18.88
N ALA A 82 -22.09 -6.04 18.28
CA ALA A 82 -22.22 -7.49 18.22
C ALA A 82 -20.85 -8.19 18.26
N ILE A 83 -20.85 -9.47 18.60
CA ILE A 83 -19.68 -10.33 18.41
C ILE A 83 -19.60 -10.67 16.92
N THR A 84 -18.48 -10.29 16.29
CA THR A 84 -18.17 -10.60 14.90
C THR A 84 -17.27 -11.82 14.85
N HIS A 85 -17.56 -12.74 13.93
CA HIS A 85 -16.73 -13.88 13.61
C HIS A 85 -16.25 -13.77 12.17
N THR A 86 -14.94 -13.89 11.95
CA THR A 86 -14.31 -13.81 10.61
C THR A 86 -13.75 -15.16 10.18
N LEU A 87 -13.60 -15.35 8.88
CA LEU A 87 -13.06 -16.59 8.31
C LEU A 87 -11.54 -16.57 8.12
N GLY A 88 -10.92 -15.40 8.25
CA GLY A 88 -9.55 -15.14 7.80
C GLY A 88 -9.51 -14.63 6.36
N ASN A 89 -8.49 -13.84 6.05
CA ASN A 89 -8.25 -13.24 4.75
C ASN A 89 -6.90 -13.74 4.19
N PRO A 90 -6.91 -14.69 3.23
CA PRO A 90 -5.68 -15.22 2.64
C PRO A 90 -5.02 -14.24 1.67
N ASP A 91 -5.72 -13.18 1.24
CA ASP A 91 -5.29 -12.26 0.19
C ASP A 91 -4.58 -11.02 0.77
N CYS A 92 -3.71 -11.25 1.76
CA CYS A 92 -2.90 -10.22 2.39
C CYS A 92 -1.47 -10.19 1.85
N HIS A 93 -0.86 -9.01 1.77
CA HIS A 93 0.50 -8.82 1.25
C HIS A 93 1.22 -7.66 1.97
N VAL A 94 2.53 -7.56 1.79
CA VAL A 94 3.34 -6.49 2.41
C VAL A 94 3.39 -5.26 1.52
N ILE A 95 3.48 -4.08 2.14
CA ILE A 95 3.79 -2.81 1.47
C ILE A 95 5.11 -2.26 2.03
N LEU A 96 6.11 -2.16 1.16
CA LEU A 96 7.39 -1.51 1.47
C LEU A 96 7.27 0.00 1.24
N ARG A 97 7.44 0.80 2.29
CA ARG A 97 7.21 2.26 2.28
C ARG A 97 8.36 3.11 2.81
N GLY A 98 9.53 2.50 2.96
CA GLY A 98 10.71 3.04 3.63
C GLY A 98 10.55 3.05 5.15
N GLY A 99 11.41 3.78 5.83
CA GLY A 99 11.31 4.03 7.26
C GLY A 99 12.40 4.97 7.74
N ASN A 100 12.57 5.09 9.05
CA ASN A 100 13.61 5.92 9.65
C ASN A 100 15.04 5.51 9.25
N ARG A 101 15.23 4.26 8.81
CA ARG A 101 16.50 3.74 8.29
C ARG A 101 16.77 4.10 6.83
N GLY A 102 15.81 4.74 6.16
CA GLY A 102 15.88 5.13 4.75
C GLY A 102 14.86 4.41 3.88
N PRO A 103 14.93 4.62 2.55
CA PRO A 103 14.14 3.89 1.58
C PRO A 103 14.41 2.38 1.56
N ASN A 104 13.44 1.60 1.12
CA ASN A 104 13.52 0.13 1.02
C ASN A 104 12.93 -0.43 -0.29
N TYR A 105 13.31 0.16 -1.42
CA TYR A 105 12.82 -0.24 -2.76
C TYR A 105 13.93 -0.72 -3.71
N SER A 106 15.19 -0.72 -3.27
CA SER A 106 16.31 -1.18 -4.10
C SER A 106 16.22 -2.69 -4.35
N ALA A 107 16.93 -3.19 -5.35
CA ALA A 107 16.97 -4.63 -5.63
C ALA A 107 17.40 -5.46 -4.40
N SER A 108 18.36 -4.97 -3.61
CA SER A 108 18.75 -5.64 -2.36
C SER A 108 17.64 -5.66 -1.32
N ASP A 109 16.83 -4.60 -1.23
CA ASP A 109 15.71 -4.53 -0.30
C ASP A 109 14.59 -5.49 -0.71
N ILE A 110 14.26 -5.55 -2.00
CA ILE A 110 13.27 -6.49 -2.54
C ILE A 110 13.71 -7.94 -2.30
N GLN A 111 14.98 -8.25 -2.54
CA GLN A 111 15.52 -9.60 -2.32
C GLN A 111 15.58 -9.96 -0.83
N GLU A 112 15.90 -9.03 0.06
CA GLU A 112 15.81 -9.26 1.51
C GLU A 112 14.36 -9.51 1.94
N ALA A 113 13.42 -8.67 1.49
CA ALA A 113 11.99 -8.82 1.79
C ALA A 113 11.44 -10.17 1.29
N ARG A 114 11.80 -10.57 0.06
CA ARG A 114 11.48 -11.88 -0.50
C ARG A 114 11.98 -13.02 0.38
N ARG A 115 13.26 -13.01 0.77
CA ARG A 115 13.83 -14.04 1.65
C ARG A 115 13.13 -14.11 3.00
N GLN A 116 12.74 -12.97 3.58
CA GLN A 116 11.99 -12.95 4.84
C GLN A 116 10.59 -13.56 4.69
N LEU A 117 9.88 -13.24 3.60
CA LEU A 117 8.56 -13.81 3.30
C LEU A 117 8.64 -15.33 3.09
N GLU A 118 9.60 -15.79 2.29
CA GLU A 118 9.81 -17.22 2.04
C GLU A 118 10.19 -17.98 3.33
N LYS A 119 11.09 -17.42 4.16
CA LYS A 119 11.46 -17.99 5.47
C LYS A 119 10.25 -18.11 6.40
N THR A 120 9.29 -17.21 6.26
CA THR A 120 8.05 -17.20 7.06
C THR A 120 6.91 -17.99 6.43
N LYS A 121 7.15 -18.66 5.29
CA LYS A 121 6.17 -19.40 4.47
C LYS A 121 5.03 -18.52 3.94
N LEU A 122 5.27 -17.23 3.77
CA LEU A 122 4.36 -16.31 3.11
C LEU A 122 4.71 -16.21 1.63
N THR A 123 3.70 -16.00 0.79
CA THR A 123 3.91 -15.73 -0.64
C THR A 123 4.68 -14.41 -0.79
N PRO A 124 5.76 -14.35 -1.59
CA PRO A 124 6.58 -13.14 -1.74
C PRO A 124 5.91 -12.09 -2.64
N ASN A 125 4.67 -11.72 -2.33
CA ASN A 125 3.91 -10.67 -3.01
C ASN A 125 4.21 -9.33 -2.34
N ILE A 126 4.97 -8.47 -3.01
CA ILE A 126 5.46 -7.20 -2.48
C ILE A 126 4.86 -6.04 -3.27
N MET A 127 4.14 -5.17 -2.57
CA MET A 127 3.79 -3.84 -3.08
C MET A 127 4.83 -2.83 -2.59
N VAL A 128 5.18 -1.85 -3.44
CA VAL A 128 6.11 -0.77 -3.06
C VAL A 128 5.42 0.59 -3.12
N ASP A 129 5.37 1.28 -2.00
CA ASP A 129 4.95 2.68 -1.92
C ASP A 129 6.08 3.58 -2.42
N CYS A 130 5.86 4.28 -3.52
CA CYS A 130 6.85 5.18 -4.11
C CYS A 130 6.99 6.51 -3.36
N SER A 131 6.04 6.83 -2.48
CA SER A 131 6.01 8.05 -1.68
C SER A 131 6.64 7.85 -0.28
N HIS A 132 6.19 8.60 0.72
CA HIS A 132 6.54 8.47 2.13
C HIS A 132 8.06 8.36 2.40
N GLY A 133 8.49 7.27 3.06
CA GLY A 133 9.90 7.06 3.38
C GLY A 133 10.75 6.78 2.14
N ASN A 134 10.15 6.18 1.11
CA ASN A 134 10.84 5.85 -0.14
C ASN A 134 11.13 7.08 -1.00
N SER A 135 10.28 8.11 -0.93
CA SER A 135 10.51 9.39 -1.61
C SER A 135 11.39 10.36 -0.81
N ASN A 136 11.82 9.98 0.41
CA ASN A 136 12.37 10.89 1.41
C ASN A 136 11.45 12.11 1.67
N LYS A 137 10.12 11.89 1.63
CA LYS A 137 9.09 12.93 1.74
C LYS A 137 9.17 14.03 0.68
N ASP A 138 9.80 13.74 -0.46
CA ASP A 138 9.84 14.63 -1.62
C ASP A 138 9.14 13.94 -2.80
N HIS A 139 7.93 14.41 -3.11
CA HIS A 139 7.09 13.86 -4.18
C HIS A 139 7.79 13.76 -5.55
N ARG A 140 8.77 14.64 -5.81
CA ARG A 140 9.57 14.63 -7.05
C ARG A 140 10.49 13.42 -7.18
N ASN A 141 10.68 12.66 -6.10
CA ASN A 141 11.44 11.43 -6.11
C ASN A 141 10.58 10.20 -6.44
N GLN A 142 9.24 10.28 -6.40
CA GLN A 142 8.36 9.13 -6.74
C GLN A 142 8.67 8.53 -8.12
N PRO A 143 8.90 9.32 -9.20
CA PRO A 143 9.26 8.75 -10.51
C PRO A 143 10.61 8.02 -10.50
N LYS A 144 11.56 8.45 -9.67
CA LYS A 144 12.86 7.79 -9.52
C LYS A 144 12.71 6.43 -8.84
N VAL A 145 11.85 6.36 -7.82
CA VAL A 145 11.49 5.09 -7.18
C VAL A 145 10.82 4.17 -8.19
N ALA A 146 9.83 4.67 -8.93
CA ALA A 146 9.14 3.89 -9.96
C ALA A 146 10.10 3.39 -11.06
N GLN A 147 11.04 4.22 -11.52
CA GLN A 147 12.07 3.79 -12.49
C GLN A 147 12.94 2.65 -11.95
N CYS A 148 13.37 2.72 -10.68
CA CYS A 148 14.12 1.65 -10.05
C CYS A 148 13.34 0.31 -10.02
N LEU A 149 12.02 0.39 -9.77
CA LEU A 149 11.14 -0.79 -9.80
C LEU A 149 10.92 -1.29 -11.23
N ALA A 150 10.73 -0.38 -12.19
CA ALA A 150 10.59 -0.70 -13.61
C ALA A 150 11.82 -1.48 -14.13
N ASP A 151 13.03 -1.04 -13.76
CA ASP A 151 14.27 -1.71 -14.13
C ASP A 151 14.33 -3.13 -13.56
N GLN A 152 13.95 -3.33 -12.30
CA GLN A 152 13.90 -4.65 -11.66
C GLN A 152 12.87 -5.57 -12.34
N ILE A 153 11.66 -5.06 -12.54
CA ILE A 153 10.55 -5.79 -13.19
C ILE A 153 10.97 -6.21 -14.60
N SER A 154 11.54 -5.30 -15.39
CA SER A 154 11.95 -5.57 -16.77
C SER A 154 13.00 -6.70 -16.88
N LYS A 155 13.80 -6.90 -15.82
CA LYS A 155 14.83 -7.93 -15.71
C LYS A 155 14.33 -9.25 -15.12
N GLY A 156 13.02 -9.42 -14.94
CA GLY A 156 12.44 -10.67 -14.49
C GLY A 156 11.94 -10.68 -13.05
N GLU A 157 12.16 -9.61 -12.26
CA GLU A 157 11.69 -9.59 -10.86
C GLU A 157 10.18 -9.82 -10.78
N ASP A 158 9.80 -10.82 -10.00
CA ASP A 158 8.43 -11.32 -9.91
C ASP A 158 7.83 -11.28 -8.51
N ALA A 159 8.62 -10.92 -7.50
CA ALA A 159 8.11 -10.62 -6.16
C ALA A 159 7.37 -9.27 -6.13
N ILE A 160 7.74 -8.32 -7.00
CA ILE A 160 7.03 -7.03 -7.10
C ILE A 160 5.69 -7.25 -7.81
N MET A 161 4.61 -7.20 -7.02
CA MET A 161 3.23 -7.37 -7.51
C MET A 161 2.57 -6.04 -7.90
N GLY A 162 3.03 -4.92 -7.34
CA GLY A 162 2.41 -3.61 -7.56
C GLY A 162 3.19 -2.47 -6.92
N LEU A 163 2.70 -1.26 -7.17
CA LEU A 163 3.23 -0.02 -6.59
C LEU A 163 2.09 0.89 -6.14
N MET A 164 2.40 1.85 -5.28
CA MET A 164 1.49 2.91 -4.85
C MET A 164 2.12 4.28 -5.12
N LEU A 165 1.34 5.19 -5.69
CA LEU A 165 1.73 6.56 -6.02
C LEU A 165 0.80 7.54 -5.33
N GLU A 166 1.35 8.65 -4.86
CA GLU A 166 0.59 9.83 -4.48
C GLU A 166 0.61 10.82 -5.64
N SER A 167 -0.48 10.81 -6.39
CA SER A 167 -0.70 11.66 -7.57
C SER A 167 -1.97 12.48 -7.42
N HIS A 168 -1.97 13.67 -8.01
CA HIS A 168 -3.14 14.53 -8.09
C HIS A 168 -3.10 15.29 -9.42
N ILE A 169 -4.20 15.97 -9.77
CA ILE A 169 -4.28 16.81 -10.98
C ILE A 169 -3.07 17.76 -11.08
N ASN A 170 -2.71 18.44 -9.97
CA ASN A 170 -1.58 19.35 -9.89
C ASN A 170 -0.58 18.89 -8.81
N ALA A 171 0.71 19.13 -9.07
CA ALA A 171 1.80 18.71 -8.20
C ALA A 171 1.87 19.47 -6.87
N GLY A 172 2.59 18.88 -5.93
CA GLY A 172 2.93 19.47 -4.65
C GLY A 172 1.81 19.35 -3.63
N LYS A 173 1.81 20.28 -2.68
CA LYS A 173 0.82 20.37 -1.60
C LYS A 173 0.56 21.82 -1.23
N GLN A 174 -0.55 22.07 -0.55
CA GLN A 174 -0.94 23.36 0.01
C GLN A 174 -1.45 23.19 1.44
N ASN A 175 -1.35 24.25 2.24
CA ASN A 175 -2.08 24.32 3.51
C ASN A 175 -3.50 24.83 3.26
N VAL A 176 -4.42 24.55 4.17
CA VAL A 176 -5.75 25.18 4.15
C VAL A 176 -5.59 26.68 4.43
N PRO A 177 -6.02 27.58 3.52
CA PRO A 177 -5.93 29.02 3.72
C PRO A 177 -6.82 29.51 4.88
N GLU A 178 -6.53 30.70 5.41
CA GLU A 178 -7.36 31.33 6.45
C GLU A 178 -8.80 31.58 5.95
N ASP A 179 -8.95 31.95 4.67
CA ASP A 179 -10.26 32.12 4.00
C ASP A 179 -11.00 30.78 3.76
N GLY A 180 -10.44 29.67 4.21
CA GLY A 180 -11.05 28.35 4.15
C GLY A 180 -11.06 27.73 2.76
N ALA A 181 -11.99 26.79 2.54
CA ALA A 181 -12.00 25.93 1.36
C ALA A 181 -12.17 26.68 0.03
N VAL A 182 -12.78 27.87 0.04
CA VAL A 182 -13.02 28.67 -1.17
C VAL A 182 -11.74 29.21 -1.81
N ALA A 183 -10.66 29.30 -1.04
CA ALA A 183 -9.36 29.79 -1.49
C ALA A 183 -8.38 28.64 -1.86
N LEU A 184 -8.82 27.38 -1.79
CA LEU A 184 -7.97 26.25 -2.17
C LEU A 184 -7.67 26.25 -3.67
N LYS A 185 -6.40 26.03 -4.01
CA LYS A 185 -6.02 25.77 -5.40
C LYS A 185 -6.66 24.46 -5.82
N TYR A 186 -7.40 24.50 -6.92
CA TYR A 186 -8.02 23.31 -7.48
C TYR A 186 -6.97 22.23 -7.76
N GLY A 187 -7.27 20.98 -7.37
CA GLY A 187 -6.46 19.83 -7.75
C GLY A 187 -5.07 19.75 -7.11
N VAL A 188 -4.79 20.51 -6.04
CA VAL A 188 -3.53 20.42 -5.26
C VAL A 188 -3.82 19.81 -3.89
N SER A 189 -3.06 18.79 -3.50
CA SER A 189 -3.23 18.08 -2.23
C SER A 189 -3.14 19.01 -1.00
N ILE A 190 -3.94 18.76 0.02
CA ILE A 190 -3.86 19.45 1.33
C ILE A 190 -3.08 18.66 2.38
N THR A 191 -2.59 17.47 2.03
CA THR A 191 -1.86 16.56 2.93
C THR A 191 -0.41 16.43 2.45
N ASP A 192 -0.04 15.25 1.96
CA ASP A 192 1.29 14.99 1.41
C ASP A 192 1.40 15.49 -0.03
N GLY A 193 2.63 15.76 -0.44
CA GLY A 193 2.92 16.26 -1.78
C GLY A 193 2.66 15.18 -2.83
N CYS A 194 1.93 15.54 -3.88
CA CYS A 194 1.66 14.63 -5.00
C CYS A 194 2.50 14.97 -6.23
N ILE A 195 2.73 13.99 -7.10
CA ILE A 195 3.11 14.28 -8.50
C ILE A 195 1.87 14.77 -9.27
N ASP A 196 2.09 15.54 -10.34
CA ASP A 196 1.01 16.01 -11.22
C ASP A 196 0.54 14.91 -12.18
N TRP A 197 -0.49 15.26 -12.97
CA TRP A 197 -1.08 14.37 -13.96
C TRP A 197 -0.09 13.91 -15.03
N ASP A 198 0.67 14.83 -15.64
CA ASP A 198 1.61 14.50 -16.72
C ASP A 198 2.70 13.55 -16.22
N THR A 199 3.26 13.80 -15.03
CA THR A 199 4.22 12.89 -14.40
C THR A 199 3.58 11.53 -14.08
N THR A 200 2.30 11.50 -13.72
CA THR A 200 1.57 10.25 -13.45
C THR A 200 1.44 9.41 -14.71
N GLU A 201 1.08 10.03 -15.83
CA GLU A 201 1.00 9.36 -17.13
C GLU A 201 2.35 8.75 -17.52
N ASP A 202 3.43 9.53 -17.41
CA ASP A 202 4.80 9.08 -17.71
C ASP A 202 5.20 7.85 -16.88
N VAL A 203 4.90 7.87 -15.57
CA VAL A 203 5.19 6.74 -14.67
C VAL A 203 4.37 5.50 -15.05
N LEU A 204 3.08 5.65 -15.36
CA LEU A 204 2.24 4.53 -15.75
C LEU A 204 2.70 3.90 -17.07
N ASP A 205 3.08 4.72 -18.04
CA ASP A 205 3.62 4.27 -19.33
C ASP A 205 4.94 3.52 -19.19
N MET A 206 5.84 4.04 -18.35
CA MET A 206 7.11 3.39 -17.99
C MET A 206 6.86 2.00 -17.37
N MET A 207 5.93 1.92 -16.41
CA MET A 207 5.60 0.67 -15.74
C MET A 207 4.95 -0.34 -16.67
N ALA A 208 4.07 0.12 -17.59
CA ALA A 208 3.49 -0.72 -18.62
C ALA A 208 4.56 -1.33 -19.54
N LYS A 209 5.57 -0.54 -19.94
CA LYS A 209 6.71 -1.02 -20.74
C LYS A 209 7.53 -2.06 -19.98
N ALA A 210 7.84 -1.82 -18.69
CA ALA A 210 8.57 -2.76 -17.86
C ALA A 210 7.86 -4.12 -17.71
N VAL A 211 6.53 -4.10 -17.48
CA VAL A 211 5.73 -5.32 -17.39
C VAL A 211 5.73 -6.09 -18.72
N ARG A 212 5.65 -5.42 -19.86
CA ARG A 212 5.76 -6.08 -21.19
C ARG A 212 7.14 -6.71 -21.36
N ALA A 213 8.20 -5.99 -21.03
CA ALA A 213 9.57 -6.52 -21.09
C ALA A 213 9.74 -7.77 -20.21
N ARG A 214 9.18 -7.77 -18.99
CA ARG A 214 9.20 -8.95 -18.11
C ARG A 214 8.52 -10.17 -18.73
N ARG A 215 7.37 -9.97 -19.39
CA ARG A 215 6.65 -11.06 -20.06
C ARG A 215 7.50 -11.68 -21.18
N THR A 216 8.19 -10.84 -21.96
CA THR A 216 9.15 -11.31 -22.97
C THR A 216 10.33 -12.03 -22.32
N PHE A 217 10.91 -11.47 -21.25
CA PHE A 217 12.04 -12.08 -20.54
C PHE A 217 11.72 -13.52 -20.10
N LYS A 218 10.56 -13.73 -19.46
CA LYS A 218 10.08 -15.04 -18.98
C LYS A 218 9.68 -16.03 -20.09
N GLN A 219 9.51 -15.59 -21.34
CA GLN A 219 9.28 -16.51 -22.46
C GLN A 219 10.59 -17.14 -22.97
N TYR A 220 11.72 -16.48 -22.72
CA TYR A 220 13.02 -16.88 -23.26
C TYR A 220 14.02 -17.36 -22.19
N HIS A 221 13.66 -17.28 -20.90
CA HIS A 221 14.46 -17.70 -19.74
C HIS A 221 13.55 -18.42 -18.75
#